data_AF-A0A1H6UEK1-F1
#
_entry.id   AF-A0A1H6UEK1-F1
#
_cell.length_a   1.000
_cell.length_b   1.000
_cell.length_c   1.000
_cell.angle_alpha   90.00
_cell.angle_beta   90.00
_cell.angle_gamma   90.00
#
_symmetry.space_group_name_H-M   'P 1'
#
loop_
_entity.id
_entity.type
_entity.pdbx_description
1 polymer ?
#
loop_
_entity_poly.entity_id
_entity_poly.type
_entity_poly.pdbx_seq_one_letter_code
_entity_poly.pdbx_strand_id
1 'polypeptide(L)'
;MDTEGLFAVDPDDIPLLVATGMIAVGCILVILDIGASHPLVPTLVIGGTVAFVALTLFRIPERNLTVAAAAISMILGSTLVSIEFQFAFEFDGPVGAAFFLFGALGMSRYLDD
;
A
#
# COMPACT_ATOMS: atom_id res chain seq x y z
N MET A 1 -31.95 3.83 -12.57
CA MET A 1 -30.49 3.67 -12.74
C MET A 1 -30.05 2.90 -11.52
N ASP A 2 -29.82 1.60 -11.68
CA ASP A 2 -29.43 0.71 -10.58
C ASP A 2 -28.02 1.06 -10.13
N THR A 3 -27.93 1.79 -9.02
CA THR A 3 -26.67 2.11 -8.34
C THR A 3 -26.03 0.89 -7.67
N GLU A 4 -26.73 -0.25 -7.67
CA GLU A 4 -26.28 -1.50 -7.03
C GLU A 4 -25.11 -2.16 -7.78
N GLY A 5 -24.92 -1.87 -9.07
CA GLY A 5 -23.81 -2.40 -9.87
C GLY A 5 -22.50 -1.60 -9.80
N LEU A 6 -22.51 -0.37 -9.25
CA LEU A 6 -21.33 0.52 -9.27
C LEU A 6 -20.37 0.27 -8.10
N PHE A 7 -20.83 -0.45 -7.07
CA PHE A 7 -20.08 -0.78 -5.84
C PHE A 7 -20.12 -2.27 -5.51
N ALA A 8 -20.41 -3.13 -6.50
CA ALA A 8 -20.35 -4.58 -6.32
C ALA A 8 -18.88 -5.00 -6.15
N VAL A 9 -18.36 -4.83 -4.93
CA VAL A 9 -17.08 -5.38 -4.47
C VAL A 9 -17.36 -6.82 -4.07
N ASP A 10 -16.63 -7.76 -4.65
CA ASP A 10 -16.75 -9.16 -4.23
C ASP A 10 -16.39 -9.27 -2.74
N PRO A 11 -17.14 -10.05 -1.94
CA PRO A 11 -16.87 -10.16 -0.50
C PRO A 11 -15.42 -10.55 -0.18
N ASP A 12 -14.80 -11.32 -1.06
CA ASP A 12 -13.41 -11.76 -0.95
C ASP A 12 -12.39 -10.61 -1.12
N ASP A 13 -12.79 -9.49 -1.73
CA ASP A 13 -11.99 -8.28 -1.95
C ASP A 13 -12.08 -7.28 -0.79
N ILE A 14 -13.04 -7.44 0.11
CA ILE A 14 -13.24 -6.53 1.26
C ILE A 14 -11.95 -6.37 2.09
N PRO A 15 -11.20 -7.43 2.45
CA PRO A 15 -9.95 -7.27 3.21
C PRO A 15 -8.90 -6.44 2.46
N LEU A 16 -8.81 -6.62 1.14
CA LEU A 16 -7.88 -5.88 0.29
C LEU A 16 -8.28 -4.40 0.25
N LEU A 17 -9.59 -4.13 0.10
CA LEU A 17 -10.15 -2.78 0.12
C LEU A 17 -9.92 -2.07 1.46
N VAL A 18 -10.06 -2.78 2.59
CA VAL A 18 -9.75 -2.25 3.93
C VAL A 18 -8.27 -1.91 4.04
N ALA A 19 -7.38 -2.77 3.54
CA ALA A 19 -5.95 -2.50 3.53
C ALA A 19 -5.60 -1.25 2.70
N THR A 20 -6.17 -1.12 1.50
CA THR A 20 -6.05 0.08 0.67
C THR A 20 -6.63 1.31 1.35
N GLY A 21 -7.77 1.18 2.03
CA GLY A 21 -8.39 2.25 2.79
C GLY A 21 -7.51 2.76 3.93
N MET A 22 -6.84 1.87 4.66
CA MET A 22 -5.89 2.27 5.71
C MET A 22 -4.72 3.09 5.15
N ILE A 23 -4.14 2.66 4.02
CA ILE A 23 -3.07 3.41 3.34
C ILE A 23 -3.58 4.79 2.93
N ALA A 24 -4.75 4.85 2.27
CA ALA A 24 -5.33 6.09 1.79
C ALA A 24 -5.63 7.08 2.92
N VAL A 25 -6.22 6.60 4.04
CA VAL A 25 -6.46 7.42 5.23
C VAL A 25 -5.15 7.95 5.80
N GLY A 26 -4.13 7.09 5.93
CA GLY A 26 -2.80 7.51 6.38
C GLY A 26 -2.23 8.64 5.51
N CYS A 27 -2.26 8.49 4.19
CA CYS A 27 -1.80 9.52 3.26
C CYS A 27 -2.62 10.82 3.34
N ILE A 28 -3.94 10.75 3.48
CA ILE A 28 -4.80 11.94 3.62
C ILE A 28 -4.47 12.71 4.90
N LEU A 29 -4.25 12.01 6.02
CA LEU A 29 -3.88 12.64 7.29
C LEU A 29 -2.57 13.42 7.17
N VAL A 30 -1.60 12.90 6.41
CA VAL A 30 -0.36 13.61 6.09
C VAL A 30 -0.64 14.86 5.25
N ILE A 31 -1.38 14.71 4.13
CA ILE A 31 -1.64 15.81 3.19
C ILE A 31 -2.35 16.98 3.88
N LEU A 32 -3.25 16.68 4.81
CA LEU A 32 -4.00 17.67 5.56
C LEU A 32 -3.24 18.20 6.79
N ASP A 33 -2.02 17.72 7.05
CA ASP A 33 -1.21 18.01 8.25
C ASP A 33 -1.97 17.72 9.57
N ILE A 34 -2.92 16.77 9.54
CA ILE A 34 -3.70 16.37 10.71
C ILE A 34 -2.95 15.26 11.41
N GLY A 35 -2.17 15.63 12.42
CA GLY A 35 -1.43 14.66 13.22
C GLY A 35 -0.35 13.94 12.42
N ALA A 36 0.32 14.64 11.49
CA ALA A 36 1.41 14.08 10.68
C ALA A 36 2.55 13.49 11.55
N SER A 37 2.77 14.06 12.73
CA SER A 37 3.73 13.56 13.73
C SER A 37 3.18 12.43 14.62
N HIS A 38 1.89 12.12 14.53
CA HIS A 38 1.25 11.10 15.33
C HIS A 38 1.64 9.70 14.81
N PRO A 39 2.08 8.76 15.68
CA PRO A 39 2.56 7.44 15.26
C PRO A 39 1.49 6.57 14.57
N LEU A 40 0.22 6.96 14.64
CA LEU A 40 -0.86 6.31 13.91
C LEU A 40 -0.73 6.46 12.40
N VAL A 41 -0.21 7.58 11.91
CA VAL A 41 -0.06 7.85 10.48
C VAL A 41 0.91 6.87 9.81
N PRO A 42 2.17 6.72 10.26
CA PRO A 42 3.07 5.71 9.71
C PRO A 42 2.55 4.28 9.95
N THR A 43 1.85 4.04 11.06
CA THR A 43 1.23 2.73 11.33
C THR A 43 0.13 2.39 10.31
N LEU A 44 -0.71 3.36 9.93
CA LEU A 44 -1.75 3.19 8.91
C LEU A 44 -1.15 2.92 7.53
N VAL A 45 -0.12 3.68 7.15
CA VAL A 45 0.52 3.57 5.83
C VAL A 45 1.33 2.27 5.71
N ILE A 46 2.24 2.01 6.65
CA ILE A 46 3.08 0.80 6.65
C ILE A 46 2.23 -0.43 6.93
N GLY A 47 1.40 -0.40 7.97
CA GLY A 47 0.55 -1.52 8.36
C GLY A 47 -0.47 -1.87 7.29
N GLY A 48 -1.10 -0.86 6.66
CA GLY A 48 -1.97 -1.06 5.51
C GLY A 48 -1.24 -1.66 4.32
N THR A 49 0.00 -1.22 4.06
CA THR A 49 0.83 -1.80 2.98
C THR A 49 1.20 -3.24 3.26
N VAL A 50 1.62 -3.58 4.48
CA VAL A 50 1.94 -4.96 4.87
C VAL A 50 0.71 -5.86 4.75
N ALA A 51 -0.45 -5.40 5.21
CA ALA A 51 -1.71 -6.13 5.07
C ALA A 51 -2.07 -6.34 3.59
N PHE A 52 -1.97 -5.29 2.78
CA PHE A 52 -2.23 -5.34 1.34
C PHE A 52 -1.31 -6.35 0.64
N VAL A 53 0.00 -6.28 0.90
CA VAL A 53 1.00 -7.19 0.33
C VAL A 53 0.72 -8.63 0.76
N ALA A 54 0.44 -8.88 2.04
CA ALA A 54 0.15 -10.22 2.54
C ALA A 54 -1.11 -10.82 1.87
N LEU A 55 -2.19 -10.04 1.78
CA LEU A 55 -3.42 -10.44 1.11
C LEU A 55 -3.21 -10.68 -0.39
N THR A 56 -2.43 -9.83 -1.05
CA THR A 56 -2.07 -9.97 -2.46
C THR A 56 -1.27 -11.26 -2.69
N LEU A 57 -0.31 -11.56 -1.82
CA LEU A 57 0.49 -12.79 -1.89
C LEU A 57 -0.32 -14.07 -1.68
N PHE A 58 -1.50 -14.01 -1.06
CA PHE A 58 -2.42 -15.17 -0.98
C PHE A 58 -3.15 -15.42 -2.30
N ARG A 59 -3.25 -14.42 -3.18
CA ARG A 59 -3.90 -14.54 -4.48
C ARG A 59 -2.94 -14.92 -5.60
N ILE A 60 -1.64 -14.71 -5.40
CA ILE A 60 -0.61 -15.08 -6.38
C ILE A 60 -0.36 -16.61 -6.30
N PRO A 61 -0.62 -17.37 -7.37
CA PRO A 61 -0.49 -18.83 -7.37
C PRO A 61 0.97 -19.29 -7.29
N GLU A 62 1.90 -18.56 -7.92
CA GLU A 62 3.33 -18.91 -7.96
C GLU A 62 4.20 -17.86 -7.24
N ARG A 63 4.79 -18.27 -6.11
CA ARG A 63 5.71 -17.43 -5.34
C ARG A 63 7.14 -17.68 -5.78
N ASN A 64 7.68 -16.79 -6.60
CA ASN A 64 9.08 -16.79 -7.03
C ASN A 64 9.87 -15.65 -6.36
N LEU A 65 11.19 -15.61 -6.60
CA LEU A 65 12.07 -14.59 -6.04
C LEU A 65 11.68 -13.17 -6.49
N THR A 66 11.13 -13.03 -7.70
CA THR A 66 10.68 -11.75 -8.25
C THR A 66 9.47 -11.21 -7.49
N VAL A 67 8.50 -12.06 -7.16
CA VAL A 67 7.33 -11.71 -6.32
C VAL A 67 7.78 -11.30 -4.92
N ALA A 68 8.73 -12.03 -4.33
CA ALA A 68 9.29 -11.66 -3.03
C ALA A 68 10.02 -10.31 -3.07
N ALA A 69 10.83 -10.07 -4.11
CA ALA A 69 11.52 -8.79 -4.30
C ALA A 69 10.52 -7.64 -4.50
N ALA A 70 9.43 -7.86 -5.25
CA ALA A 70 8.38 -6.87 -5.46
C ALA A 70 7.63 -6.56 -4.15
N ALA A 71 7.26 -7.58 -3.37
CA ALA A 71 6.63 -7.43 -2.07
C ALA A 71 7.52 -6.64 -1.09
N ILE A 72 8.80 -7.00 -0.99
CA ILE A 72 9.78 -6.31 -0.13
C ILE A 72 9.98 -4.87 -0.58
N SER A 73 10.10 -4.64 -1.89
CA SER A 73 10.20 -3.29 -2.47
C SER A 73 8.99 -2.44 -2.06
N MET A 74 7.80 -3.00 -2.09
CA MET A 74 6.57 -2.27 -1.75
C MET A 74 6.54 -1.86 -0.28
N ILE A 75 6.93 -2.77 0.63
CA ILE A 75 7.00 -2.50 2.07
C ILE A 75 8.12 -1.49 2.40
N LEU A 76 9.30 -1.64 1.79
CA LEU A 76 10.41 -0.71 1.95
C LEU A 76 10.02 0.70 1.46
N GLY A 77 9.39 0.78 0.29
CA GLY A 77 8.91 2.05 -0.25
C GLY A 77 7.92 2.75 0.68
N SER A 78 6.94 2.01 1.20
CA SER A 78 5.98 2.52 2.19
C SER A 78 6.66 3.00 3.49
N THR A 79 7.69 2.27 3.94
CA THR A 79 8.46 2.64 5.13
C THR A 79 9.26 3.92 4.91
N LEU A 80 9.92 4.07 3.76
CA LEU A 80 10.69 5.27 3.41
C LEU A 80 9.78 6.51 3.32
N VAL A 81 8.64 6.38 2.64
CA VAL A 81 7.61 7.45 2.56
C VAL A 81 7.12 7.82 3.97
N SER A 82 6.91 6.84 4.83
CA SER A 82 6.41 7.07 6.20
C SER A 82 7.44 7.70 7.12
N ILE A 83 8.73 7.39 6.96
CA ILE A 83 9.84 8.03 7.68
C ILE A 83 9.94 9.49 7.25
N GLU A 84 9.83 9.77 5.96
CA GLU A 84 9.89 11.15 5.44
C GLU A 84 8.81 12.05 6.07
N PHE A 85 7.58 11.53 6.25
CA PHE A 85 6.50 12.25 6.94
C PHE A 85 6.87 12.74 8.34
N GLN A 86 7.79 12.04 9.02
CA GLN A 86 8.23 12.42 10.36
C GLN A 86 9.43 13.37 10.36
N PHE A 87 10.22 13.42 9.28
CA PHE A 87 11.52 14.10 9.26
C PHE A 87 11.63 15.28 8.27
N ALA A 88 10.60 15.57 7.47
CA ALA A 88 10.53 16.75 6.59
C ALA A 88 11.71 16.88 5.58
N PHE A 89 12.26 15.75 5.11
CA PHE A 89 13.37 15.72 4.14
C PHE A 89 12.86 15.52 2.71
N GLU A 90 12.98 16.52 1.83
CA GLU A 90 12.45 16.53 0.45
C GLU A 90 13.02 15.48 -0.55
N PHE A 91 13.96 14.61 -0.16
CA PHE A 91 14.73 13.78 -1.11
C PHE A 91 14.37 12.28 -1.12
N ASP A 92 13.87 11.73 -0.01
CA ASP A 92 13.62 10.28 0.13
C ASP A 92 12.18 9.85 -0.21
N GLY A 93 11.22 10.77 -0.28
CA GLY A 93 9.85 10.51 -0.70
C GLY A 93 9.68 10.00 -2.10
N PRO A 94 10.31 10.65 -3.11
CA PRO A 94 10.29 10.16 -4.48
C PRO A 94 10.91 8.76 -4.59
N VAL A 95 11.95 8.48 -3.80
CA VAL A 95 12.61 7.16 -3.76
C VAL A 95 11.68 6.12 -3.14
N GLY A 96 11.07 6.43 -2.00
CA GLY A 96 10.10 5.54 -1.35
C GLY A 96 8.89 5.26 -2.23
N ALA A 97 8.31 6.28 -2.87
CA ALA A 97 7.22 6.13 -3.81
C ALA A 97 7.62 5.29 -5.04
N ALA A 98 8.85 5.47 -5.55
CA ALA A 98 9.37 4.65 -6.65
C ALA A 98 9.51 3.17 -6.27
N PHE A 99 10.04 2.86 -5.08
CA PHE A 99 10.09 1.48 -4.57
C PHE A 99 8.69 0.90 -4.36
N PHE A 100 7.74 1.70 -3.88
CA PHE A 100 6.36 1.28 -3.73
C PHE A 100 5.73 0.93 -5.09
N LEU A 101 5.85 1.83 -6.07
CA LEU A 101 5.36 1.64 -7.44
C LEU A 101 6.03 0.45 -8.14
N PHE A 102 7.35 0.30 -8.01
CA PHE A 102 8.08 -0.85 -8.55
C PHE A 102 7.53 -2.16 -8.00
N GLY A 103 7.30 -2.24 -6.68
CA GLY A 103 6.72 -3.41 -6.03
C GLY A 103 5.29 -3.70 -6.47
N ALA A 104 4.45 -2.66 -6.54
CA ALA A 104 3.06 -2.77 -6.97
C ALA A 104 2.95 -3.27 -8.43
N LEU A 105 3.70 -2.66 -9.35
CA LEU A 105 3.76 -3.08 -10.75
C LEU A 105 4.32 -4.50 -10.88
N GLY A 106 5.36 -4.83 -10.09
CA GLY A 106 5.95 -6.16 -10.05
C GLY A 106 4.94 -7.23 -9.65
N MET A 107 4.15 -7.01 -8.60
CA MET A 107 3.13 -7.96 -8.14
C MET A 107 1.91 -8.03 -9.07
N SER A 108 1.49 -6.91 -9.67
CA SER A 108 0.30 -6.88 -10.55
C SER A 108 0.37 -7.88 -11.70
N ARG A 109 1.58 -8.14 -12.22
CA ARG A 109 1.83 -9.10 -13.32
C ARG A 109 1.52 -10.56 -12.98
N TYR A 110 1.34 -10.88 -11.69
CA TYR A 110 1.12 -12.23 -11.20
C TYR A 110 -0.30 -12.44 -10.64
N LEU A 111 -1.19 -11.46 -10.81
CA LEU A 111 -2.59 -11.52 -10.37
C LEU A 111 -3.57 -11.91 -11.49
N ASP A 112 -3.15 -11.87 -12.75
CA ASP A 112 -3.99 -12.08 -13.95
C ASP A 112 -3.82 -13.47 -14.61
N ASP A 113 -3.36 -14.48 -13.87
CA ASP A 113 -3.31 -15.89 -14.34
C ASP A 113 -4.46 -16.75 -13.78
#